data_AF-A0A2R6I1V0-F1
#
_entry.id   AF-A0A2R6I1V0-F1
#
_cell.length_a   1.000
_cell.length_b   1.000
_cell.length_c   1.000
_cell.angle_alpha   90.00
_cell.angle_beta   90.00
_cell.angle_gamma   90.00
#
_symmetry.space_group_name_H-M   'P 1'
#
loop_
_entity.id
_entity.type
_entity.pdbx_description
1 polymer ?
#
loop_
_entity_poly.entity_id
_entity_poly.type
_entity_poly.pdbx_seq_one_letter_code
_entity_poly.pdbx_strand_id
1 'polypeptide(L)' 'MDVDLDDIAGEGGNKLETSLPGVEVTTQLSDADAEELEALHRRQLELALEHAEEAKEATRM' A
#
# COMPACT_ATOMS: atom_id res chain seq x y z
N MET A 1 18.44 15.50 -5.70
CA MET A 1 17.05 15.74 -6.09
C MET A 1 16.26 14.69 -5.34
N ASP A 2 15.76 15.06 -4.18
CA ASP A 2 14.79 14.26 -3.44
C ASP A 2 13.50 14.32 -4.27
N VAL A 3 13.06 13.17 -4.78
CA VAL A 3 11.81 13.07 -5.52
C VAL A 3 10.74 12.94 -4.46
N ASP A 4 10.13 14.07 -4.08
CA ASP A 4 8.94 14.08 -3.24
C ASP A 4 7.82 13.36 -4.01
N LEU A 5 7.44 12.17 -3.54
CA LEU A 5 6.38 11.35 -4.14
C LEU A 5 5.03 12.11 -4.23
N ASP A 6 4.85 13.14 -3.41
CA ASP A 6 3.68 14.03 -3.45
C ASP A 6 3.57 14.84 -4.76
N ASP A 7 4.68 15.10 -5.46
CA ASP A 7 4.67 15.84 -6.74
C ASP A 7 4.29 14.91 -7.92
N ILE A 8 4.38 13.59 -7.74
CA ILE A 8 3.90 12.58 -8.72
C ILE A 8 2.41 12.26 -8.49
N ALA A 9 1.89 12.50 -7.29
CA ALA A 9 0.48 12.28 -6.95
C ALA A 9 -0.45 13.43 -7.39
N GLY A 10 0.09 14.48 -7.99
CA GLY A 10 -0.65 15.69 -8.39
C GLY A 10 -1.47 15.61 -9.68
N GLU A 11 -1.42 14.50 -10.45
CA GLU A 11 -2.11 14.39 -11.74
C GLU A 11 -3.06 13.18 -11.79
N GLY A 12 -4.25 13.34 -11.21
CA GLY A 12 -5.48 12.68 -11.70
C GLY A 12 -5.79 11.24 -11.28
N GLY A 13 -5.15 10.65 -10.27
CA GLY A 13 -5.43 9.28 -9.83
C GLY A 13 -6.13 9.14 -8.46
N ASN A 14 -6.91 8.06 -8.28
CA ASN A 14 -7.45 7.67 -6.98
C ASN A 14 -6.35 7.00 -6.13
N LYS A 15 -6.17 7.46 -4.89
CA LYS A 15 -5.16 6.95 -3.92
C LYS A 15 -5.85 6.42 -2.66
N LEU A 16 -5.42 5.25 -2.19
CA LEU A 16 -5.77 4.68 -0.89
C LEU A 16 -4.50 4.42 -0.09
N GLU A 17 -4.55 4.76 1.20
CA GLU A 17 -3.44 4.62 2.12
C GLU A 17 -3.95 4.00 3.42
N THR A 18 -3.27 2.94 3.87
CA THR A 18 -3.55 2.28 5.15
C THR A 18 -2.24 2.16 5.92
N SER A 19 -2.27 2.63 7.16
CA SER A 19 -1.17 2.52 8.11
C SER A 19 -1.61 1.68 9.32
N LEU A 20 -0.86 0.62 9.58
CA LEU A 20 -0.95 -0.24 10.76
C LEU A 20 0.41 -0.25 11.48
N PRO A 21 0.48 -0.56 12.79
CA PRO A 21 1.76 -0.61 13.49
C PRO A 21 2.76 -1.58 12.81
N GLY A 22 3.80 -1.03 12.19
CA GLY A 22 4.82 -1.78 11.46
C GLY A 22 4.51 -2.13 10.01
N VAL A 23 3.36 -1.69 9.46
CA VAL A 23 2.95 -1.94 8.07
C VAL A 23 2.35 -0.67 7.47
N GLU A 24 2.90 -0.21 6.36
CA GLU A 24 2.39 0.93 5.58
C GLU A 24 2.13 0.49 4.15
N VAL A 25 0.89 0.66 3.68
CA VAL A 25 0.46 0.27 2.33
C VAL A 25 -0.17 1.45 1.64
N THR A 26 0.41 1.83 0.50
CA THR A 26 -0.12 2.88 -0.37
C THR A 26 -0.43 2.29 -1.74
N THR A 27 -1.66 2.50 -2.21
CA THR A 27 -2.12 2.08 -3.52
C THR A 27 -2.61 3.28 -4.29
N GLN A 28 -2.11 3.47 -5.52
CA GLN A 28 -2.51 4.56 -6.39
C GLN A 28 -2.81 4.00 -7.79
N LEU A 29 -3.94 4.40 -8.36
CA LEU A 29 -4.26 4.16 -9.77
C LEU A 29 -4.83 5.42 -10.42
N SER A 30 -4.34 5.71 -11.63
CA SER A 30 -4.73 6.87 -12.43
C SER A 30 -6.17 6.79 -12.95
N ASP A 31 -6.69 5.59 -13.26
CA ASP A 31 -7.98 5.41 -13.93
C ASP A 31 -8.85 4.30 -13.30
N ALA A 32 -8.65 3.99 -12.02
CA ALA A 32 -9.41 2.93 -11.35
C ALA A 32 -10.74 3.44 -10.79
N ASP A 33 -11.79 2.64 -11.01
CA ASP A 33 -13.02 2.73 -10.24
C ASP A 33 -12.72 2.47 -8.76
N ALA A 34 -13.46 3.12 -7.86
CA ALA A 34 -13.23 3.02 -6.41
C ALA A 34 -13.25 1.56 -5.91
N GLU A 35 -14.10 0.71 -6.49
CA GLU A 35 -14.18 -0.71 -6.15
C GLU A 35 -12.93 -1.50 -6.58
N GLU A 36 -12.36 -1.18 -7.75
CA GLU A 36 -11.14 -1.82 -8.24
C GLU A 36 -9.92 -1.40 -7.41
N LEU A 37 -9.84 -0.10 -7.08
CA LEU A 37 -8.80 0.41 -6.20
C LEU A 37 -8.88 -0.22 -4.80
N GLU A 38 -10.08 -0.35 -4.24
CA GLU A 38 -10.28 -1.00 -2.94
C GLU A 38 -9.93 -2.49 -2.99
N ALA A 39 -10.32 -3.19 -4.06
CA ALA A 39 -9.99 -4.61 -4.24
C ALA A 39 -8.48 -4.83 -4.33
N LEU A 40 -7.76 -3.97 -5.06
CA LEU A 40 -6.31 -4.04 -5.14
C LEU A 40 -5.64 -3.67 -3.82
N HIS A 41 -6.10 -2.61 -3.17
CA HIS A 41 -5.57 -2.16 -1.88
C HIS A 41 -5.71 -3.24 -0.81
N ARG A 42 -6.85 -3.94 -0.75
CA ARG A 42 -7.05 -5.08 0.15
C ARG A 42 -6.04 -6.20 -0.08
N ARG A 43 -5.80 -6.58 -1.33
CA ARG A 43 -4.81 -7.63 -1.66
C ARG A 43 -3.40 -7.22 -1.25
N GLN A 44 -3.03 -5.97 -1.47
CA GLN A 44 -1.73 -5.44 -1.06
C GLN A 44 -1.59 -5.42 0.47
N LEU A 45 -2.66 -5.09 1.19
CA LEU A 45 -2.69 -5.13 2.64
C LEU A 45 -2.57 -6.56 3.19
N GLU A 46 -3.28 -7.52 2.61
CA GLU A 46 -3.19 -8.93 3.00
C GLU A 46 -1.75 -9.48 2.84
N LEU A 47 -1.12 -9.21 1.70
CA LEU A 47 0.27 -9.59 1.45
C LEU A 47 1.24 -8.93 2.44
N ALA A 48 1.06 -7.65 2.72
CA ALA A 48 1.92 -6.94 3.67
C ALA A 48 1.79 -7.50 5.10
N LEU A 49 0.59 -7.93 5.48
CA LEU A 49 0.35 -8.58 6.77
C LEU A 49 0.96 -9.99 6.83
N GLU A 50 0.82 -10.79 5.77
CA GLU A 50 1.45 -12.12 5.67
C GLU A 50 2.97 -12.01 5.79
N HIS A 51 3.59 -11.10 5.04
CA HIS A 51 5.03 -10.87 5.13
C HIS A 51 5.48 -10.36 6.52
N ALA A 52 4.67 -9.51 7.17
CA ALA A 52 4.97 -9.07 8.52
C ALA A 52 4.89 -10.23 9.54
N GLU A 53 3.97 -11.17 9.35
CA GLU A 53 3.85 -12.37 10.17
C GLU A 53 5.02 -13.34 9.91
N GLU A 54 5.35 -13.62 8.65
CA GLU A 54 6.53 -14.42 8.27
C GLU A 54 7.82 -13.83 8.82
N ALA A 55 8.01 -12.50 8.74
CA ALA A 55 9.20 -11.83 9.28
C ALA A 55 9.29 -11.99 10.81
N LYS A 56 8.15 -11.93 11.50
CA LYS A 56 8.08 -12.17 12.95
C LYS A 56 8.39 -13.62 13.29
N GLU A 57 7.91 -14.59 12.50
CA GLU A 57 8.21 -16.01 12.70
C GLU A 57 9.68 -16.32 12.40
N ALA A 58 10.23 -15.79 11.31
CA ALA A 58 11.64 -15.97 10.93
C ALA A 58 12.61 -15.41 11.99
N THR A 59 12.23 -14.33 12.67
CA THR A 59 13.05 -13.75 13.76
C THR A 59 12.93 -14.54 15.07
N ARG A 60 11.96 -15.47 15.18
CA ARG A 60 11.71 -16.27 16.39
C ARG A 60 12.44 -17.62 16.40
N MET A 61 13.01 -18.04 15.26
CA MET A 61 13.93 -19.19 15.13
C MET A 61 15.35 -18.83 15.56
#